data_AF-A0A1H7MYQ1-F1
#
_entry.id   AF-A0A1H7MYQ1-F1
#
_cell.length_a   1.000
_cell.length_b   1.000
_cell.length_c   1.000
_cell.angle_alpha   90.00
_cell.angle_beta   90.00
_cell.angle_gamma   90.00
#
_symmetry.space_group_name_H-M   'P 1'
#
loop_
_entity.id
_entity.type
_entity.pdbx_description
1 polymer ?
#
loop_
_entity_poly.entity_id
_entity_poly.type
_entity_poly.pdbx_seq_one_letter_code
_entity_poly.pdbx_strand_id
1 'polypeptide(L)'
;MSVEKLTKSQYNDLKNSYLTKNRTMHSLYAEINKENKVDKHLFFKLINKIRQEEGLNDFYTMKKEKKRNNIIENLDKSPKYYN
;
A
#
# COMPACT_ATOMS: atom_id res chain seq x y z
N MET A 1 -14.59 -21.69 5.12
CA MET A 1 -14.25 -20.32 5.52
C MET A 1 -14.71 -19.38 4.43
N SER A 2 -15.75 -18.61 4.69
CA SER A 2 -16.31 -17.66 3.73
C SER A 2 -15.32 -16.52 3.56
N VAL A 3 -14.76 -16.35 2.35
CA VAL A 3 -14.03 -15.13 2.00
C VAL A 3 -15.06 -14.02 2.06
N GLU A 4 -15.03 -13.18 3.09
CA GLU A 4 -15.88 -11.99 3.17
C GLU A 4 -15.56 -11.12 1.94
N LYS A 5 -16.45 -11.19 0.95
CA LYS A 5 -16.33 -10.42 -0.28
C LYS A 5 -16.85 -9.03 0.01
N LEU A 6 -15.94 -8.04 -0.04
CA LEU A 6 -16.33 -6.64 -0.09
C LEU A 6 -17.28 -6.41 -1.27
N THR A 7 -18.40 -5.74 -1.01
CA THR A 7 -19.33 -5.30 -2.04
C THR A 7 -18.67 -4.26 -2.94
N LYS A 8 -19.22 -4.09 -4.14
CA LYS A 8 -18.72 -3.08 -5.10
C LYS A 8 -18.76 -1.66 -4.53
N SER A 9 -19.78 -1.33 -3.73
CA SER A 9 -19.88 -0.03 -3.05
C SER A 9 -18.69 0.20 -2.11
N GLN A 10 -18.45 -0.76 -1.21
CA GLN A 10 -17.37 -0.64 -0.24
C GLN A 10 -15.97 -0.60 -0.92
N TYR A 11 -15.80 -1.29 -2.05
CA TYR A 11 -14.58 -1.17 -2.86
C TYR A 11 -14.41 0.25 -3.42
N ASN A 12 -15.48 0.85 -3.96
CA ASN A 12 -15.43 2.21 -4.48
C ASN A 12 -15.15 3.23 -3.37
N ASP A 13 -15.73 3.04 -2.19
CA ASP A 13 -15.48 3.91 -1.03
C ASP A 13 -14.03 3.82 -0.55
N LEU A 14 -13.46 2.60 -0.53
CA LEU A 14 -12.04 2.37 -0.27
C LEU A 14 -11.17 3.03 -1.36
N LYS A 15 -11.51 2.86 -2.64
CA LYS A 15 -10.77 3.46 -3.76
C LYS A 15 -10.75 4.99 -3.66
N ASN A 16 -11.92 5.60 -3.49
CA ASN A 16 -12.03 7.04 -3.29
C ASN A 16 -11.24 7.49 -2.07
N SER A 17 -11.35 6.78 -0.95
CA SER A 17 -10.62 7.15 0.26
C SER A 17 -9.10 7.02 0.11
N TYR A 18 -8.63 6.00 -0.60
CA TYR A 18 -7.21 5.80 -0.88
C TYR A 18 -6.62 6.87 -1.80
N LEU A 19 -7.37 7.29 -2.83
CA LEU A 19 -6.88 8.24 -3.84
C LEU A 19 -7.00 9.71 -3.43
N THR A 20 -8.03 10.06 -2.65
CA THR A 20 -8.33 11.47 -2.33
C THR A 20 -7.75 11.93 -1.00
N LYS A 21 -7.59 11.02 -0.02
CA LYS A 21 -7.18 11.40 1.33
C LYS A 21 -5.69 11.17 1.50
N ASN A 22 -4.96 12.21 1.92
CA ASN A 22 -3.57 12.07 2.34
C ASN A 22 -3.49 11.37 3.71
N ARG A 23 -3.55 10.04 3.70
CA ARG A 23 -3.59 9.18 4.90
C ARG A 23 -2.53 8.08 4.81
N THR A 24 -2.05 7.64 5.96
CA THR A 24 -1.19 6.46 6.04
C THR A 24 -2.00 5.18 5.78
N MET A 25 -1.34 4.12 5.30
CA MET A 25 -2.00 2.81 5.11
C MET A 25 -2.53 2.23 6.42
N HIS A 26 -1.89 2.53 7.55
CA HIS A 26 -2.37 2.09 8.85
C HIS A 26 -3.72 2.74 9.20
N SER A 27 -3.83 4.06 9.03
CA SER A 27 -5.10 4.77 9.27
C SER A 27 -6.22 4.30 8.34
N LEU A 28 -5.92 4.07 7.06
CA LEU A 28 -6.90 3.59 6.08
C LEU A 28 -7.38 2.18 6.42
N TYR A 29 -6.48 1.29 6.84
CA TYR A 29 -6.83 -0.06 7.28
C TYR A 29 -7.71 -0.03 8.54
N ALA A 30 -7.37 0.78 9.53
CA ALA A 30 -8.09 0.85 10.80
C ALA A 30 -9.55 1.29 10.63
N GLU A 31 -9.81 2.24 9.73
CA GLU A 31 -11.16 2.74 9.42
C GLU A 31 -12.02 1.66 8.75
N ILE A 32 -11.48 1.01 7.73
CA ILE A 32 -12.22 -0.03 6.99
C ILE A 32 -12.43 -1.28 7.85
N ASN A 33 -11.45 -1.64 8.68
CA ASN A 33 -11.56 -2.79 9.56
C ASN A 33 -12.58 -2.58 10.69
N LYS A 34 -12.78 -1.33 11.15
CA LYS A 34 -13.82 -1.02 12.15
C LYS A 34 -15.23 -1.34 11.64
N GLU A 35 -15.50 -1.05 10.38
CA GLU A 35 -16.84 -1.21 9.80
C GLU A 35 -17.05 -2.61 9.19
N ASN A 36 -16.03 -3.16 8.54
CA ASN A 36 -16.19 -4.30 7.63
C ASN A 36 -15.38 -5.55 8.02
N LYS A 37 -14.69 -5.55 9.18
CA LYS A 37 -13.83 -6.66 9.68
C LYS A 37 -12.91 -7.29 8.61
N VAL A 38 -12.28 -6.44 7.80
CA VAL A 38 -11.48 -6.87 6.65
C VAL A 38 -10.12 -7.43 7.09
N ASP A 39 -9.82 -8.64 6.63
CA ASP A 39 -8.50 -9.24 6.81
C ASP A 39 -7.38 -8.37 6.19
N LYS A 40 -6.23 -8.31 6.86
CA LYS A 40 -5.10 -7.48 6.45
C LYS A 40 -4.57 -7.87 5.07
N HIS A 41 -4.51 -9.15 4.73
CA HIS A 41 -4.06 -9.60 3.40
C HIS A 41 -5.06 -9.18 2.32
N LEU A 42 -6.36 -9.30 2.60
CA LEU A 42 -7.40 -8.85 1.68
C LEU A 42 -7.30 -7.33 1.44
N PHE A 43 -7.11 -6.54 2.49
CA PHE A 43 -6.91 -5.09 2.38
C PHE A 43 -5.76 -4.74 1.43
N PHE A 44 -4.56 -5.32 1.64
CA PHE A 44 -3.42 -5.03 0.76
C PHE A 44 -3.63 -5.52 -0.68
N LYS A 45 -4.37 -6.63 -0.88
CA LYS A 45 -4.76 -7.08 -2.22
C LYS A 45 -5.61 -6.05 -2.94
N LEU A 46 -6.57 -5.44 -2.25
CA LEU A 46 -7.45 -4.42 -2.81
C LEU A 46 -6.69 -3.13 -3.11
N ILE A 47 -5.79 -2.70 -2.22
CA ILE A 47 -4.92 -1.54 -2.47
C ILE A 47 -4.06 -1.76 -3.71
N ASN A 48 -3.46 -2.95 -3.87
CA ASN A 48 -2.68 -3.26 -5.07
C ASN A 48 -3.56 -3.21 -6.33
N LYS A 49 -4.77 -3.78 -6.27
CA LYS A 49 -5.72 -3.71 -7.38
C LYS A 49 -6.06 -2.27 -7.77
N ILE A 50 -6.36 -1.41 -6.78
CA ILE A 50 -6.62 0.01 -7.01
C ILE A 50 -5.41 0.68 -7.68
N ARG A 51 -4.19 0.40 -7.20
CA ARG A 51 -2.96 0.96 -7.78
C ARG A 51 -2.78 0.52 -9.24
N GLN A 52 -3.00 -0.75 -9.55
CA GLN A 52 -2.93 -1.27 -10.93
C GLN A 52 -3.97 -0.62 -11.84
N GLU A 53 -5.21 -0.44 -11.35
CA GLU A 53 -6.27 0.26 -12.10
C GLU A 53 -5.90 1.72 -12.42
N GLU A 54 -5.15 2.38 -11.55
CA GLU A 54 -4.66 3.75 -11.75
C GLU A 54 -3.30 3.82 -12.48
N GLY A 55 -2.79 2.69 -12.98
CA GLY A 55 -1.50 2.63 -13.67
C GLY A 55 -0.28 2.81 -12.76
N LEU A 56 -0.44 2.65 -11.44
CA LEU A 56 0.62 2.76 -10.44
C LEU A 56 1.25 1.40 -10.13
N ASN A 57 2.55 1.40 -9.84
CA ASN A 57 3.24 0.21 -9.34
C ASN A 57 2.61 -0.29 -8.03
N ASP A 58 2.50 -1.61 -7.88
CA ASP A 58 2.02 -2.27 -6.67
C ASP A 58 2.73 -1.74 -5.41
N PHE A 59 2.01 -1.76 -4.28
CA PHE A 59 2.55 -1.28 -3.01
C PHE A 59 3.82 -2.05 -2.61
N TYR A 60 3.88 -3.34 -2.89
CA TYR A 60 5.06 -4.17 -2.62
C TYR A 60 6.25 -3.83 -3.52
N THR A 61 6.00 -3.48 -4.78
CA THR A 61 7.04 -3.02 -5.72
C THR A 61 7.58 -1.68 -5.26
N MET A 62 6.72 -0.73 -4.90
CA MET A 62 7.11 0.57 -4.36
C MET A 62 7.93 0.44 -3.05
N LYS A 63 7.56 -0.50 -2.17
CA LYS A 63 8.31 -0.76 -0.92
C LYS A 63 9.71 -1.33 -1.20
N LYS A 64 9.84 -2.22 -2.19
CA LYS A 64 11.12 -2.77 -2.63
C LYS A 64 12.00 -1.68 -3.28
N GLU A 65 11.42 -0.82 -4.11
CA GLU A 65 12.11 0.32 -4.74
C GLU A 65 12.60 1.33 -3.70
N LYS A 66 11.75 1.74 -2.74
CA LYS A 66 12.19 2.61 -1.63
C LYS A 66 13.36 2.01 -0.85
N LYS A 67 13.32 0.70 -0.57
CA LYS A 67 14.43 0.02 0.13
C LYS A 67 15.71 0.04 -0.70
N ARG A 68 15.63 -0.22 -2.01
CA ARG A 68 16.79 -0.14 -2.93
C ARG A 68 17.36 1.28 -2.99
N ASN A 69 16.50 2.28 -3.14
CA ASN A 69 16.92 3.68 -3.24
C ASN A 69 17.57 4.17 -1.94
N ASN A 70 17.03 3.79 -0.76
CA ASN A 70 17.68 4.07 0.53
C ASN A 70 19.06 3.40 0.63
N ILE A 71 19.23 2.18 0.13
CA ILE A 71 20.54 1.50 0.15
C ILE A 71 21.53 2.23 -0.74
N ILE A 72 21.12 2.64 -1.95
CA ILE A 72 21.96 3.39 -2.89
C ILE A 72 22.34 4.75 -2.30
N GLU A 73 21.39 5.49 -1.71
CA GLU A 73 21.65 6.79 -1.09
C GLU A 73 22.62 6.68 0.10
N ASN A 74 22.55 5.61 0.89
CA ASN A 74 23.49 5.38 1.99
C ASN A 74 24.87 4.88 1.50
N LEU A 75 24.94 4.20 0.35
CA LEU A 75 26.21 3.83 -0.30
C LEU A 75 26.91 5.07 -0.89
N ASP A 76 26.15 5.95 -1.53
CA ASP A 76 26.65 7.20 -2.14
C ASP A 76 27.09 8.22 -1.08
N LYS A 77 26.44 8.23 0.09
CA LYS A 77 26.79 9.09 1.23
C LYS A 77 27.88 8.53 2.14
N SER A 78 28.44 7.36 1.86
CA SER A 78 29.53 6.80 2.68
C SER A 78 30.89 7.32 2.17
N PRO A 79 31.57 8.26 2.85
CA PRO A 79 32.94 8.57 2.53
C PRO A 79 33.81 7.43 3.08
N LYS A 80 34.68 6.86 2.24
CA LYS A 80 35.61 5.72 2.48
C LYS A 80 34.91 4.39 2.15
N TYR A 81 35.47 3.51 1.30
CA TYR A 81 36.86 3.06 1.27
C TYR A 81 37.30 2.72 -0.16
N TYR A 82 38.29 3.44 -0.68
CA TYR A 82 39.32 2.85 -1.53
C TYR A 82 40.65 3.38 -0.97
N ASN A 83 41.37 2.50 -0.27
CA ASN A 83 42.82 2.62 -0.09
C ASN A 83 43.48 1.98 -1.31
#